data_AF-A0A381Z8P0-F1
#
_entry.id   AF-A0A381Z8P0-F1
#
_cell.length_a   1.000
_cell.length_b   1.000
_cell.length_c   1.000
_cell.angle_alpha   90.00
_cell.angle_beta   90.00
_cell.angle_gamma   90.00
#
_symmetry.space_group_name_H-M   'P 1'
#
loop_
_entity.id
_entity.type
_entity.pdbx_description
1 polymer ?
#
loop_
_entity_poly.entity_id
_entity_poly.type
_entity_poly.pdbx_seq_one_letter_code
_entity_poly.pdbx_strand_id
1 'polypeptide(L)' 'MKCDKILIVGGGSAGWMTAATLVRAFPDKDITVLESPNVPTISVGESTI' A
#
# COMPACT_ATOMS: atom_id res chain seq x y z
N MET A 1 -7.53 20.25 -7.85
CA MET A 1 -6.75 19.27 -8.64
C MET A 1 -7.36 17.90 -8.39
N LYS A 2 -7.71 17.15 -9.44
CA LYS A 2 -8.26 15.80 -9.30
C LYS A 2 -7.10 14.81 -9.30
N CYS A 3 -6.98 13.99 -8.26
CA CYS A 3 -6.00 12.91 -8.19
C CYS A 3 -6.74 11.61 -8.46
N ASP A 4 -6.47 10.98 -9.61
CA ASP A 4 -7.12 9.74 -10.03
C ASP A 4 -6.18 8.52 -9.93
N LYS A 5 -4.87 8.76 -9.78
CA LYS A 5 -3.84 7.72 -9.68
C LYS A 5 -3.02 7.90 -8.41
N ILE A 6 -2.87 6.84 -7.64
CA ILE A 6 -2.13 6.82 -6.39
C ILE A 6 -1.06 5.73 -6.48
N LEU A 7 0.21 6.13 -6.32
CA LEU A 7 1.34 5.20 -6.25
C LEU A 7 1.80 5.10 -4.80
N ILE A 8 1.74 3.90 -4.24
CA ILE A 8 2.28 3.55 -2.93
C ILE A 8 3.66 2.94 -3.14
N VAL A 9 4.70 3.51 -2.55
CA VAL A 9 6.08 3.01 -2.67
C VAL A 9 6.42 2.22 -1.40
N GLY A 10 6.64 0.91 -1.56
CA GLY A 10 6.92 -0.04 -0.49
C GLY A 10 5.77 -1.00 -0.22
N GLY A 11 6.02 -2.30 -0.31
CA GLY A 11 5.04 -3.37 -0.08
C GLY A 11 5.19 -4.12 1.24
N GLY A 12 5.63 -3.41 2.29
CA GLY A 12 5.50 -3.93 3.66
C GLY A 12 4.05 -3.98 4.11
N SER A 13 3.83 -4.41 5.36
CA SER A 13 2.52 -4.40 6.03
C SER A 13 1.81 -3.05 5.88
N ALA A 14 2.51 -1.93 6.16
CA ALA A 14 1.97 -0.59 6.02
C ALA A 14 1.53 -0.25 4.57
N GLY A 15 2.30 -0.64 3.57
CA GLY A 15 1.99 -0.39 2.16
C GLY A 15 0.72 -1.11 1.71
N TRP A 16 0.62 -2.40 2.00
CA TRP A 16 -0.54 -3.21 1.67
C TRP A 16 -1.79 -2.83 2.47
N MET A 17 -1.66 -2.49 3.75
CA MET A 17 -2.77 -1.96 4.56
C MET A 17 -3.30 -0.65 3.97
N THR A 18 -2.39 0.25 3.57
CA THR A 18 -2.76 1.50 2.92
C THR A 18 -3.50 1.24 1.61
N ALA A 19 -2.99 0.35 0.76
CA ALA A 19 -3.64 -0.03 -0.49
C ALA A 19 -5.05 -0.59 -0.26
N ALA A 20 -5.20 -1.52 0.69
CA ALA A 20 -6.49 -2.12 1.04
C ALA A 20 -7.50 -1.06 1.53
N THR A 21 -7.06 -0.14 2.40
CA THR A 21 -7.91 0.96 2.86
C THR A 21 -8.32 1.88 1.72
N LEU A 22 -7.38 2.27 0.85
CA LEU A 22 -7.66 3.21 -0.25
C LEU A 22 -8.56 2.60 -1.32
N VAL A 23 -8.39 1.33 -1.69
CA VAL A 23 -9.26 0.64 -2.64
C VAL A 23 -10.70 0.60 -2.13
N ARG A 24 -10.88 0.41 -0.81
CA ARG A 24 -12.21 0.41 -0.20
C ARG A 24 -12.81 1.82 -0.11
N ALA A 25 -12.02 2.81 0.29
CA ALA A 25 -12.49 4.17 0.51
C ALA A 25 -12.74 4.93 -0.80
N PHE A 26 -11.98 4.62 -1.85
CA PHE A 26 -11.97 5.33 -3.13
C PHE A 26 -12.01 4.33 -4.30
N PRO A 27 -13.15 3.66 -4.53
CA PRO A 27 -13.27 2.60 -5.53
C PRO A 27 -13.10 3.09 -6.98
N ASP A 28 -13.16 4.40 -7.22
CA ASP A 28 -12.95 5.05 -8.51
C ASP A 28 -11.48 5.40 -8.79
N LYS A 29 -10.56 5.10 -7.86
CA LYS A 29 -9.13 5.44 -7.98
C LYS A 29 -8.31 4.25 -8.44
N ASP A 30 -7.32 4.57 -9.28
CA ASP A 30 -6.30 3.61 -9.71
C ASP A 30 -5.17 3.62 -8.68
N ILE A 31 -4.99 2.50 -7.97
CA ILE A 31 -4.06 2.36 -6.86
C ILE A 31 -3.02 1.31 -7.22
N THR A 32 -1.76 1.70 -7.23
CA THR A 32 -0.62 0.82 -7.54
C THR A 32 0.32 0.75 -6.35
N VAL A 33 0.79 -0.45 -6.00
CA VAL A 33 1.88 -0.67 -5.05
C VAL A 33 3.15 -1.00 -5.83
N LEU A 34 4.23 -0.27 -5.57
CA LEU A 34 5.56 -0.53 -6.12
C LEU A 34 6.44 -1.16 -5.04
N GLU A 35 6.97 -2.33 -5.33
CA GLU A 35 7.84 -3.10 -4.45
C GLU A 35 9.24 -3.25 -5.04
N SER A 36 10.25 -3.28 -4.18
CA SER A 36 11.63 -3.53 -4.61
C SER A 36 11.90 -5.04 -4.63
N PRO A 37 12.36 -5.61 -5.76
CA PRO A 37 12.76 -7.02 -5.79
C PRO A 37 14.05 -7.28 -4.99
N ASN A 38 14.83 -6.23 -4.70
CA ASN A 38 16.16 -6.32 -4.10
C ASN A 38 16.21 -5.89 -2.63
N VAL A 39 15.15 -5.24 -2.13
CA VAL A 39 15.07 -4.76 -0.75
C VAL A 39 13.88 -5.44 -0.08
N PRO A 40 14.12 -6.45 0.77
CA PRO A 40 13.04 -7.16 1.45
C PRO A 40 12.37 -6.27 2.50
N THR A 41 11.15 -6.63 2.88
CA THR A 41 10.44 -6.02 3.99
C THR A 41 11.08 -6.40 5.33
N ILE A 42 10.93 -5.55 6.35
CA ILE A 42 11.54 -5.80 7.68
C ILE A 42 10.92 -7.02 8.40
N SER A 43 9.63 -7.27 8.19
CA SER A 43 8.87 -8.45 8.65
C SER A 43 9.21 -8.98 10.04
N VAL A 44 8.87 -8.20 11.09
CA VAL A 44 9.14 -8.57 12.50
C VAL A 44 8.01 -9.33 13.18
N GLY A 45 6.83 -9.41 12.56
CA GLY A 45 5.60 -9.93 13.17
C GLY A 45 4.98 -8.91 14.14
N GLU A 46 3.70 -8.62 13.96
CA GLU A 46 2.98 -7.62 14.76
C GLU A 46 1.77 -8.29 15.42
N SER A 47 1.59 -8.06 16.72
CA SER A 47 0.38 -8.47 17.45
C SER A 47 -0.67 -7.37 17.35
N THR A 48 -1.95 -7.73 17.32
CA THR A 48 -3.07 -6.79 17.27
C THR A 48 -3.70 -6.61 18.66
N ILE A 49 -4.49 -5.54 18.82
CA ILE A 49 -5.35 -5.34 20.00
C ILE A 49 -6.51 -6.33 20.06
#